data_AF-A0A950VZS7-F1
#
_entry.id   AF-A0A950VZS7-F1
#
_cell.length_a   1.000
_cell.length_b   1.000
_cell.length_c   1.000
_cell.angle_alpha   90.00
_cell.angle_beta   90.00
_cell.angle_gamma   90.00
#
_symmetry.space_group_name_H-M   'P 1'
#
loop_
_entity.id
_entity.type
_entity.pdbx_description
1 polymer ?
#
loop_
_entity_poly.entity_id
_entity_poly.type
_entity_poly.pdbx_seq_one_letter_code
_entity_poly.pdbx_strand_id
1 'polypeptide(L)'
;FDDEAIAWALHGIEASEAMAWKELGLTPVEAERQQSNGMNAMQTVKAWWKAGIPFDEVADWIGAGLTPAEAAAQRANGVTAERAAVLRSLRSDR
;
A
#
# COMPACT_ATOMS: atom_id res chain seq x y z
N PHE A 1 23.14 11.86 5.76
CA PHE A 1 22.16 10.96 6.39
C PHE A 1 21.01 10.82 5.43
N ASP A 2 20.52 9.60 5.22
CA ASP A 2 19.45 9.35 4.27
C ASP A 2 18.12 9.61 4.98
N ASP A 3 17.52 10.79 4.76
CA ASP A 3 16.28 11.23 5.42
C ASP A 3 15.13 10.24 5.17
N GLU A 4 15.16 9.53 4.05
CA GLU A 4 14.19 8.49 3.72
C GLU A 4 14.36 7.26 4.63
N ALA A 5 15.60 6.78 4.81
CA ALA A 5 15.87 5.66 5.71
C ALA A 5 15.47 5.96 7.16
N ILE A 6 15.63 7.22 7.60
CA ILE A 6 15.17 7.68 8.91
C ILE A 6 13.64 7.61 8.98
N ALA A 7 12.92 8.06 7.93
CA ALA A 7 11.47 7.99 7.90
C ALA A 7 10.95 6.54 8.05
N TRP A 8 11.51 5.59 7.30
CA TRP A 8 11.14 4.18 7.44
C TRP A 8 11.44 3.61 8.84
N ALA A 9 12.59 3.95 9.41
CA ALA A 9 12.97 3.51 10.75
C ALA A 9 12.06 4.10 11.85
N LEU A 10 11.60 5.35 11.71
CA LEU A 10 10.65 5.98 12.65
C LEU A 10 9.31 5.24 12.69
N HIS A 11 8.93 4.57 11.60
CA HIS A 11 7.74 3.72 11.50
C HIS A 11 8.03 2.24 11.86
N GLY A 12 9.20 1.95 12.43
CA GLY A 12 9.57 0.59 12.86
C GLY A 12 9.82 -0.37 11.69
N ILE A 13 10.16 0.14 10.52
CA ILE A 13 10.37 -0.67 9.32
C ILE A 13 11.87 -0.86 9.07
N GLU A 14 12.29 -2.12 9.09
CA GLU A 14 13.66 -2.51 8.77
C GLU A 14 14.01 -2.18 7.32
N ALA A 15 15.27 -1.83 7.05
CA ALA A 15 15.71 -1.37 5.72
C ALA A 15 15.41 -2.38 4.59
N SER A 16 15.52 -3.69 4.86
CA SER A 16 15.19 -4.74 3.89
C SER A 16 13.70 -4.78 3.53
N GLU A 17 12.84 -4.53 4.51
CA GLU A 17 11.38 -4.49 4.31
C GLU A 17 10.97 -3.17 3.65
N ALA A 18 11.61 -2.06 4.03
CA ALA A 18 11.38 -0.73 3.46
C ALA A 18 11.58 -0.71 1.93
N MET A 19 12.63 -1.39 1.43
CA MET A 19 12.84 -1.52 -0.02
C MET A 19 11.67 -2.22 -0.72
N ALA A 20 11.14 -3.31 -0.15
CA ALA A 20 10.03 -4.04 -0.74
C ALA A 20 8.73 -3.23 -0.73
N TRP A 21 8.45 -2.49 0.35
CA TRP A 21 7.31 -1.57 0.41
C TRP A 21 7.45 -0.40 -0.56
N LYS A 22 8.67 0.11 -0.75
CA LYS A 22 8.95 1.18 -1.71
C LYS A 22 8.78 0.71 -3.15
N GLU A 23 9.21 -0.51 -3.48
CA GLU A 23 8.96 -1.10 -4.81
C GLU A 23 7.46 -1.28 -5.09
N LEU A 24 6.66 -1.49 -4.03
CA LEU A 24 5.20 -1.47 -4.11
C LEU A 24 4.60 -0.06 -4.22
N GLY A 25 5.40 0.99 -4.10
CA GLY A 25 4.94 2.37 -4.09
C GLY A 25 4.22 2.79 -2.80
N LEU A 26 4.41 2.06 -1.69
CA LEU A 26 3.86 2.46 -0.38
C LEU A 26 4.79 3.45 0.33
N THR A 27 4.16 4.32 1.11
CA THR A 27 4.83 5.19 2.09
C THR A 27 5.12 4.45 3.40
N PRO A 28 6.03 4.96 4.25
CA PRO A 28 6.29 4.40 5.58
C PRO A 28 5.02 4.19 6.42
N VAL A 29 4.12 5.18 6.44
CA VAL A 29 2.84 5.14 7.18
C VAL A 29 1.92 4.04 6.66
N GLU A 30 1.85 3.84 5.35
CA GLU A 30 1.00 2.79 4.77
C GLU A 30 1.56 1.40 5.03
N ALA A 31 2.88 1.26 4.98
CA ALA A 31 3.57 0.02 5.28
C ALA A 31 3.47 -0.34 6.78
N GLU A 32 3.57 0.63 7.68
CA GLU A 32 3.34 0.44 9.12
C GLU A 32 1.93 -0.12 9.38
N ARG A 33 0.93 0.42 8.69
CA ARG A 33 -0.44 -0.09 8.78
C ARG A 33 -0.55 -1.54 8.32
N GLN A 34 0.15 -1.93 7.26
CA GLN A 34 0.17 -3.34 6.83
C GLN A 34 0.88 -4.23 7.86
N GLN A 35 2.02 -3.81 8.40
CA GLN A 35 2.73 -4.56 9.44
C GLN A 35 1.92 -4.69 10.72
N SER A 36 1.19 -3.64 11.11
CA SER A 36 0.27 -3.67 12.25
C SER A 36 -0.88 -4.66 12.07
N ASN A 37 -1.24 -4.96 10.81
CA ASN A 37 -2.18 -6.01 10.44
C ASN A 37 -1.51 -7.39 10.29
N GLY A 38 -0.23 -7.53 10.66
CA GLY A 38 0.54 -8.76 10.56
C GLY A 38 0.96 -9.13 9.13
N MET A 39 0.96 -8.16 8.21
CA MET A 39 1.32 -8.38 6.81
C MET A 39 2.69 -7.78 6.48
N ASN A 40 3.52 -8.58 5.81
CA ASN A 40 4.74 -8.12 5.15
C ASN A 40 4.49 -7.78 3.66
N ALA A 41 5.49 -7.21 2.98
CA ALA A 41 5.34 -6.75 1.60
C ALA A 41 4.92 -7.90 0.65
N MET A 42 5.56 -9.06 0.78
CA MET A 42 5.29 -10.23 -0.06
C MET A 42 3.89 -10.82 0.18
N GLN A 43 3.47 -10.93 1.44
CA GLN A 43 2.12 -11.38 1.81
C GLN A 43 1.07 -10.42 1.26
N THR A 44 1.35 -9.12 1.30
CA THR A 44 0.47 -8.09 0.75
C THR A 44 0.29 -8.30 -0.74
N VAL A 45 1.37 -8.29 -1.52
CA VAL A 45 1.31 -8.56 -2.98
C VAL A 45 0.52 -9.81 -3.30
N LYS A 46 0.80 -10.91 -2.58
CA LYS A 46 0.12 -12.18 -2.81
C LYS A 46 -1.39 -12.10 -2.54
N ALA A 47 -1.83 -11.34 -1.53
CA ALA A 47 -3.24 -11.15 -1.24
C ALA A 47 -3.93 -10.32 -2.33
N TRP A 48 -3.31 -9.24 -2.78
CA TRP A 48 -3.83 -8.37 -3.84
C TRP A 48 -3.88 -9.06 -5.20
N TRP A 49 -2.84 -9.82 -5.54
CA TRP A 49 -2.81 -10.60 -6.78
C TRP A 49 -3.89 -11.69 -6.79
N LYS A 50 -4.12 -12.38 -5.67
CA LYS A 50 -5.22 -13.36 -5.54
C LYS A 50 -6.60 -12.73 -5.71
N ALA A 51 -6.76 -11.46 -5.36
CA ALA A 51 -7.98 -10.70 -5.58
C ALA A 51 -8.14 -10.18 -7.02
N GLY A 52 -7.17 -10.45 -7.90
CA GLY A 52 -7.17 -10.01 -9.29
C GLY A 52 -6.77 -8.55 -9.48
N ILE A 53 -6.10 -7.94 -8.50
CA ILE A 53 -5.62 -6.56 -8.59
C ILE A 53 -4.20 -6.56 -9.17
N PRO A 54 -3.93 -5.80 -10.25
CA PRO A 54 -2.60 -5.57 -10.79
C PRO A 54 -1.67 -4.92 -9.78
N PHE A 55 -0.39 -5.29 -9.84
CA PHE A 55 0.64 -4.83 -8.88
C PHE A 55 0.76 -3.30 -8.84
N ASP A 56 0.72 -2.65 -9.99
CA ASP A 56 0.84 -1.21 -10.18
C ASP A 56 -0.30 -0.40 -9.54
N GLU A 57 -1.41 -1.05 -9.19
CA GLU A 57 -2.55 -0.41 -8.55
C GLU A 57 -2.62 -0.63 -7.03
N VAL A 58 -1.85 -1.59 -6.51
CA VAL A 58 -1.93 -2.03 -5.11
C VAL A 58 -1.73 -0.85 -4.17
N ALA A 59 -0.77 0.02 -4.47
CA ALA A 59 -0.45 1.20 -3.69
C ALA A 59 -1.65 2.14 -3.55
N ASP A 60 -2.38 2.37 -4.64
CA ASP A 60 -3.51 3.29 -4.69
C ASP A 60 -4.69 2.79 -3.88
N TRP A 61 -5.01 1.51 -4.00
CA TRP A 61 -6.07 0.88 -3.23
C TRP A 61 -5.72 0.77 -1.74
N ILE A 62 -4.47 0.40 -1.41
CA ILE A 62 -3.99 0.39 -0.01
C ILE A 62 -4.07 1.80 0.57
N GLY A 63 -3.59 2.81 -0.15
CA GLY A 63 -3.57 4.19 0.31
C GLY A 63 -4.97 4.80 0.44
N ALA A 64 -5.90 4.41 -0.41
CA ALA A 64 -7.32 4.71 -0.24
C ALA A 64 -7.92 4.04 1.02
N GLY A 65 -7.23 3.04 1.58
CA GLY A 65 -7.60 2.33 2.81
C GLY A 65 -8.50 1.12 2.56
N LEU A 66 -8.49 0.56 1.35
CA LEU A 66 -9.28 -0.60 0.99
C LEU A 66 -8.51 -1.90 1.23
N THR A 67 -9.26 -2.95 1.54
CA THR A 67 -8.78 -4.34 1.50
C THR A 67 -8.78 -4.88 0.07
N PRO A 68 -8.06 -5.99 -0.21
CA PRO A 68 -8.09 -6.63 -1.53
C PRO A 68 -9.50 -6.98 -2.02
N ALA A 69 -10.38 -7.43 -1.11
CA ALA A 69 -11.75 -7.80 -1.45
C ALA A 69 -12.61 -6.59 -1.82
N GLU A 70 -12.49 -5.49 -1.08
CA GLU A 70 -13.20 -4.25 -1.38
C GLU A 70 -12.72 -3.64 -2.70
N ALA A 71 -11.41 -3.63 -2.93
CA ALA A 71 -10.83 -3.15 -4.19
C ALA A 71 -11.32 -3.99 -5.38
N ALA A 72 -11.33 -5.33 -5.26
CA ALA A 72 -11.86 -6.20 -6.30
C ALA A 72 -13.34 -5.93 -6.59
N ALA A 73 -14.16 -5.72 -5.54
CA ALA A 73 -15.56 -5.36 -5.70
C ALA A 73 -15.74 -3.99 -6.39
N GLN A 74 -14.95 -2.98 -6.00
CA GLN A 74 -14.97 -1.66 -6.64
C GLN A 74 -14.58 -1.75 -8.11
N ARG A 75 -13.54 -2.54 -8.42
CA ARG A 75 -13.06 -2.75 -9.78
C ARG A 75 -14.09 -3.47 -10.65
N ALA A 76 -14.77 -4.48 -10.10
CA ALA A 76 -15.86 -5.18 -10.78
C ALA A 76 -17.06 -4.24 -11.08
N ASN A 77 -17.25 -3.20 -10.25
CA ASN A 77 -18.24 -2.14 -10.46
C ASN A 77 -17.73 -0.98 -11.35
N GLY A 78 -16.55 -1.13 -11.97
CA GLY A 78 -15.99 -0.15 -12.91
C GLY A 78 -15.22 1.01 -12.27
N VAL A 79 -14.93 0.97 -10.96
CA VAL A 79 -14.07 1.97 -10.32
C VAL A 79 -12.60 1.62 -10.59
N THR A 80 -11.86 2.58 -11.15
CA THR A 80 -10.45 2.43 -11.53
C THR A 80 -9.51 2.82 -10.39
N ALA A 81 -8.25 2.37 -10.48
CA ALA A 81 -7.19 2.79 -9.56
C ALA A 81 -6.96 4.30 -9.56
N GLU A 82 -7.21 5.01 -10.66
CA GLU A 82 -7.11 6.48 -10.69
C GLU A 82 -8.01 7.14 -9.63
N ARG A 83 -9.23 6.62 -9.43
CA ARG A 83 -10.12 7.12 -8.39
C ARG A 83 -9.62 6.74 -7.00
N ALA A 84 -8.99 5.58 -6.84
CA ALA A 84 -8.33 5.20 -5.59
C ALA A 84 -7.12 6.10 -5.29
N ALA A 85 -6.34 6.47 -6.31
CA ALA A 85 -5.22 7.39 -6.20
C ALA A 85 -5.66 8.78 -5.71
N VAL A 86 -6.81 9.27 -6.19
CA VAL A 86 -7.42 10.52 -5.68
C VAL A 86 -7.82 10.38 -4.21
N LEU A 87 -8.42 9.26 -3.80
CA LEU A 87 -8.76 9.04 -2.39
C LEU A 87 -7.52 8.91 -1.50
N ARG A 88 -6.45 8.31 -2.05
CA ARG A 88 -5.15 8.19 -1.40
C ARG A 88 -4.53 9.56 -1.16
N SER A 89 -4.45 10.42 -2.18
CA SER A 89 -3.87 11.76 -2.02
C SER A 89 -4.61 12.59 -0.96
N LEU A 90 -5.94 12.52 -0.92
CA LEU A 90 -6.75 13.18 0.12
C LEU A 90 -6.46 12.67 1.53
N ARG A 91 -5.99 11.43 1.68
CA ARG A 91 -5.60 10.84 2.97
C ARG A 91 -4.15 11.18 3.34
N SER A 92 -3.28 11.37 2.35
CA SER A 92 -1.87 11.75 2.54
C SER A 92 -1.71 13.21 3.01
N ASP A 93 -2.68 14.08 2.74
CA ASP A 93 -2.68 15.50 3.12
C ASP A 93 -3.13 15.79 4.57
N ARG A 94 -3.37 14.75 5.38
CA ARG A 94 -4.02 14.85 6.69
C ARG A 94 -3.15 14.31 7.81
#